data_AF-A0AAE9CZ49-F1
#
_entry.id   AF-A0AAE9CZ49-F1
#
_cell.length_a   1.000
_cell.length_b   1.000
_cell.length_c   1.000
_cell.angle_alpha   90.00
_cell.angle_beta   90.00
_cell.angle_gamma   90.00
#
_symmetry.space_group_name_H-M   'P 1'
#
loop_
_entity.id
_entity.type
_entity.pdbx_description
1 polymer ?
#
loop_
_entity_poly.entity_id
_entity_poly.type
_entity_poly.pdbx_seq_one_letter_code
_entity_poly.pdbx_strand_id
1 'polypeptide(L)'
;MLTRHGGALQLDKALLDQPNEIRKAIQTVLSDSNYKKNAERLAKILEDQPNKPKDVVLKHCDFAVKFGDLKTLNSEGRNLNTLQFYSVDIVLSALVSFFVVLLVILLLLICAFRKCSRLLSSEKRKVD
;
A
#
# COMPACT_ATOMS: atom_id res chain seq x y z
N MET A 1 11.53 12.60 -1.03
CA MET A 1 12.83 11.88 -0.88
C MET A 1 13.82 12.65 -0.01
N LEU A 2 14.07 13.93 -0.28
CA LEU A 2 15.00 14.76 0.51
C LEU A 2 14.62 14.87 2.00
N THR A 3 13.32 15.01 2.30
CA THR A 3 12.78 15.00 3.68
C THR A 3 13.04 13.69 4.41
N ARG A 4 12.98 12.54 3.71
CA ARG A 4 13.27 11.21 4.28
C ARG A 4 14.73 11.05 4.67
N HIS A 5 15.64 11.75 3.98
CA HIS A 5 17.06 11.81 4.33
C HIS A 5 17.37 12.92 5.33
N GLY A 6 16.36 13.64 5.85
CA GLY A 6 16.55 14.72 6.83
C GLY A 6 17.29 15.94 6.29
N GLY A 7 17.38 16.08 4.96
CA GLY A 7 18.04 17.20 4.28
C GLY A 7 17.10 18.29 3.80
N ALA A 8 15.79 18.13 4.01
CA ALA A 8 14.78 19.13 3.62
C ALA A 8 13.57 19.09 4.56
N LEU A 9 12.90 20.23 4.69
CA LEU A 9 11.61 20.36 5.38
C LEU A 9 10.50 20.41 4.32
N GLN A 10 9.43 19.63 4.50
CA GLN A 10 8.26 19.66 3.61
C GLN A 10 7.24 20.66 4.15
N LEU A 11 6.77 21.56 3.28
CA LEU A 11 5.71 22.52 3.59
C LEU A 11 4.45 22.15 2.80
N ASP A 12 3.29 22.23 3.44
CA ASP A 12 2.00 22.00 2.78
C ASP A 12 1.67 23.17 1.83
N LYS A 13 1.09 22.84 0.67
CA LYS A 13 0.65 23.83 -0.32
C LYS A 13 -0.41 24.77 0.26
N ALA A 14 -1.23 24.29 1.19
CA ALA A 14 -2.24 25.09 1.87
C ALA A 14 -1.65 26.21 2.76
N LEU A 15 -0.36 26.15 3.09
CA LEU A 15 0.31 27.12 3.97
C LEU A 15 1.13 28.17 3.20
N LEU A 16 1.11 28.13 1.86
CA LEU A 16 1.91 29.03 1.02
C LEU A 16 1.34 30.46 0.98
N ASP A 17 0.09 30.66 1.32
CA ASP A 17 -0.54 31.97 1.45
C ASP A 17 -0.15 32.69 2.75
N GLN A 18 0.45 31.98 3.70
CA GLN A 18 0.84 32.48 5.02
C GLN A 18 2.36 32.78 5.05
N PRO A 19 2.77 34.07 5.00
CA PRO A 19 4.19 34.44 4.97
C PRO A 19 4.96 34.00 6.22
N ASN A 20 4.26 33.94 7.37
CA ASN A 20 4.84 33.55 8.64
C ASN A 20 5.29 32.08 8.66
N GLU A 21 4.50 31.17 8.08
CA GLU A 21 4.84 29.75 8.01
C GLU A 21 6.03 29.51 7.07
N ILE A 22 6.09 30.22 5.94
CA ILE A 22 7.25 30.19 5.04
C ILE A 22 8.50 30.70 5.76
N ARG A 23 8.42 31.84 6.45
CA ARG A 23 9.54 32.40 7.20
C ARG A 23 10.05 31.43 8.26
N LYS A 24 9.13 30.81 9.01
CA LYS A 24 9.45 29.81 10.03
C LYS A 24 10.12 28.58 9.42
N ALA A 25 9.61 28.08 8.30
CA ALA A 25 10.19 26.94 7.59
C ALA A 25 11.64 27.24 7.14
N ILE A 26 11.88 28.39 6.52
CA ILE A 26 13.22 28.84 6.11
C ILE A 26 14.14 28.96 7.33
N GLN A 27 13.68 29.63 8.39
CA GLN A 27 14.48 29.82 9.60
C GLN A 27 14.81 28.49 10.27
N THR A 28 13.90 27.51 10.25
CA THR A 28 14.13 26.16 10.78
C THR A 28 15.26 25.46 10.02
N VAL A 29 15.22 25.46 8.69
CA VAL A 29 16.23 24.82 7.85
C VAL A 29 17.60 25.48 7.99
N LEU A 30 17.64 26.80 8.15
CA LEU A 30 18.90 27.55 8.32
C LEU A 30 19.48 27.43 9.74
N SER A 31 18.63 27.29 10.76
CA SER A 31 19.07 27.27 12.17
C SER A 31 19.54 25.89 12.61
N ASP A 32 18.91 24.82 12.11
CA ASP A 32 19.30 23.46 12.44
C ASP A 32 20.38 22.93 11.50
N SER A 33 21.60 22.80 12.03
CA SER A 33 22.77 22.30 11.30
C SER A 33 22.62 20.86 10.77
N ASN A 34 21.68 20.07 11.31
CA ASN A 34 21.43 18.71 10.84
C ASN A 34 20.99 18.69 9.37
N TYR A 35 20.21 19.67 8.90
CA TYR A 35 19.79 19.75 7.50
C TYR A 35 21.01 19.84 6.56
N LYS A 36 21.97 20.70 6.88
CA LYS A 36 23.23 20.83 6.12
C LYS A 36 24.05 19.55 6.17
N LYS A 37 24.26 18.98 7.35
CA LYS A 37 25.04 17.74 7.52
C LYS A 37 24.44 16.57 6.74
N ASN A 38 23.12 16.44 6.77
CA ASN A 38 22.41 15.39 6.04
C ASN A 38 22.45 15.61 4.53
N ALA A 39 22.34 16.86 4.07
CA ALA A 39 22.48 17.21 2.65
C ALA A 39 23.89 16.90 2.12
N GLU A 40 24.94 17.28 2.85
CA GLU A 40 26.32 16.97 2.49
C GLU A 40 26.61 15.46 2.49
N ARG A 41 26.08 14.74 3.49
CA ARG A 41 26.16 13.27 3.54
C ARG A 41 25.50 12.65 2.32
N LEU A 42 24.30 13.10 1.95
CA LEU A 42 23.59 12.59 0.78
C LEU A 42 24.36 12.91 -0.52
N ALA A 43 24.93 14.11 -0.63
CA ALA A 43 25.76 14.48 -1.77
C ALA A 43 26.95 13.52 -1.93
N LYS A 44 27.69 13.22 -0.86
CA LYS A 44 28.79 12.24 -0.89
C LYS A 44 28.33 10.85 -1.31
N ILE A 45 27.19 10.38 -0.79
CA ILE A 45 26.63 9.06 -1.19
C ILE A 45 26.31 9.02 -2.69
N LEU A 46 25.74 10.10 -3.24
CA LEU A 46 25.43 10.19 -4.67
C LEU A 46 26.68 10.35 -5.53
N GLU A 47 27.72 10.99 -5.02
CA GLU A 47 29.01 11.09 -5.71
C GLU A 47 29.71 9.73 -5.71
N ASP A 48 29.78 9.04 -4.58
CA ASP A 48 30.49 7.77 -4.41
C ASP A 48 29.66 6.54 -4.80
N GLN A 49 28.51 6.73 -5.44
CA GLN A 49 27.67 5.60 -5.86
C GLN A 49 28.44 4.67 -6.83
N PRO A 50 28.33 3.34 -6.67
CA PRO A 50 29.19 2.38 -7.39
C PRO A 50 28.96 2.38 -8.90
N ASN A 51 27.75 2.72 -9.35
CA ASN A 51 27.43 2.86 -10.76
C ASN A 51 26.97 4.29 -11.01
N LYS A 52 27.70 5.04 -11.84
CA LYS A 52 27.33 6.42 -12.17
C LYS A 52 26.01 6.43 -12.96
N PRO A 53 25.09 7.37 -12.70
CA PRO A 53 23.78 7.39 -13.35
C PRO A 53 23.88 7.53 -14.88
N LYS A 54 24.89 8.28 -15.35
CA LYS A 54 25.19 8.43 -16.77
C LYS A 54 25.48 7.07 -17.41
N ASP A 55 26.35 6.28 -16.81
CA ASP A 55 26.78 4.99 -17.36
C ASP A 55 25.66 3.95 -17.29
N VAL A 56 24.85 3.99 -16.24
CA VAL A 56 23.63 3.16 -16.12
C VAL A 56 22.68 3.45 -17.28
N VAL A 57 22.40 4.73 -17.57
CA VAL A 57 21.53 5.12 -18.69
C VAL A 57 22.11 4.64 -20.02
N LEU A 58 23.40 4.89 -20.27
CA LEU A 58 24.05 4.43 -21.51
C LEU A 58 23.97 2.91 -21.67
N LYS A 59 24.25 2.16 -20.60
CA LYS A 59 24.17 0.69 -20.61
C LYS A 59 22.77 0.19 -20.96
N HIS A 60 21.71 0.82 -20.42
CA HIS A 60 20.34 0.46 -20.75
C HIS A 60 19.97 0.84 -22.19
N CYS A 61 20.42 1.99 -22.68
CA CYS A 61 20.24 2.39 -24.08
C CYS A 61 20.94 1.43 -25.04
N ASP A 62 22.21 1.09 -24.78
CA ASP A 62 22.98 0.15 -25.60
C ASP A 62 22.32 -1.23 -25.63
N PHE A 63 21.81 -1.69 -24.47
CA PHE A 63 21.06 -2.93 -24.38
C PHE A 63 19.77 -2.88 -25.21
N ALA A 64 19.01 -1.78 -25.12
CA ALA A 64 17.79 -1.59 -25.89
C ALA A 64 18.07 -1.52 -27.41
N VAL A 65 19.14 -0.85 -27.84
CA VAL A 65 19.55 -0.80 -29.26
C VAL A 65 19.97 -2.18 -29.75
N LYS A 66 20.71 -2.94 -28.94
CA LYS A 66 21.23 -4.27 -29.31
C LYS A 66 20.14 -5.33 -29.44
N PHE A 67 19.15 -5.33 -28.55
CA PHE A 67 18.15 -6.40 -28.48
C PHE A 67 16.74 -5.98 -28.89
N GLY A 68 16.47 -4.69 -29.02
CA GLY A 68 15.16 -4.17 -29.42
C GLY A 68 14.06 -4.45 -28.38
N ASP A 69 12.84 -4.72 -28.87
CA ASP A 69 11.69 -5.03 -28.03
C ASP A 69 11.81 -6.43 -27.41
N LEU A 70 11.84 -6.46 -26.07
CA LEU A 70 11.86 -7.68 -25.30
C LEU A 70 10.44 -7.98 -24.82
N LYS A 71 9.70 -8.75 -25.64
CA LYS A 71 8.31 -9.15 -25.33
C LYS A 71 8.15 -9.81 -23.96
N THR A 72 9.19 -10.50 -23.47
CA THR A 72 9.22 -11.13 -22.15
C THR A 72 9.31 -10.13 -20.98
N LEU A 73 9.77 -8.90 -21.19
CA LEU A 73 9.75 -7.83 -20.18
C LEU A 73 8.42 -7.08 -20.15
N ASN A 74 7.58 -7.24 -21.18
CA ASN A 74 6.25 -6.66 -21.15
C ASN A 74 5.40 -7.41 -20.13
N SER A 75 4.76 -6.66 -19.23
CA SER A 75 3.80 -7.26 -18.31
C SER A 75 2.60 -7.79 -19.11
N GLU A 76 2.36 -9.09 -19.01
CA GLU A 76 1.19 -9.75 -19.62
C GLU A 76 -0.13 -9.16 -19.08
N GLY A 77 -0.10 -8.50 -17.92
CA GLY A 77 -1.24 -7.76 -17.37
C GLY A 77 -1.83 -6.71 -18.31
N ARG A 78 -1.03 -6.15 -19.24
CA ARG A 78 -1.50 -5.19 -20.25
C ARG A 78 -2.48 -5.82 -21.25
N ASN A 79 -2.34 -7.12 -21.51
CA ASN A 79 -3.17 -7.84 -22.47
C ASN A 79 -4.45 -8.41 -21.85
N LEU A 80 -4.62 -8.29 -20.53
CA LEU A 80 -5.76 -8.84 -19.81
C LEU A 80 -6.96 -7.88 -19.85
N ASN A 81 -8.16 -8.44 -19.98
CA ASN A 81 -9.40 -7.68 -19.77
C ASN A 81 -9.48 -7.20 -18.31
N THR A 82 -10.15 -6.07 -18.05
CA THR A 82 -10.31 -5.50 -16.71
C THR A 82 -10.88 -6.51 -15.69
N LEU A 83 -11.81 -7.36 -16.12
CA LEU A 83 -12.38 -8.41 -15.28
C LEU A 83 -11.35 -9.47 -14.86
N GLN A 84 -10.45 -9.85 -15.76
CA GLN A 84 -9.39 -10.82 -15.49
C GLN A 84 -8.26 -10.19 -14.69
N PHE A 85 -7.88 -8.95 -15.02
CA PHE A 85 -6.86 -8.18 -14.31
C PHE A 85 -7.18 -8.05 -12.82
N TYR A 86 -8.44 -7.78 -12.48
CA TYR A 86 -8.91 -7.72 -11.09
C TYR A 86 -9.41 -9.05 -10.52
N SER A 87 -9.34 -10.14 -11.29
CA SER A 87 -9.79 -11.49 -10.86
C SER A 87 -11.19 -11.49 -10.24
N VAL A 88 -12.13 -10.80 -10.89
CA VAL A 88 -13.49 -10.56 -10.36
C VAL A 88 -14.22 -11.88 -10.06
N ASP A 89 -14.01 -12.91 -10.87
CA ASP A 89 -14.61 -14.24 -10.68
C ASP A 89 -14.18 -14.88 -9.34
N ILE A 90 -12.89 -14.80 -9.00
CA ILE A 90 -12.35 -15.34 -7.74
C ILE A 90 -12.95 -14.59 -6.54
N VAL A 91 -13.04 -13.26 -6.62
CA VAL A 91 -13.66 -12.43 -5.57
C VAL A 91 -15.13 -12.77 -5.38
N LEU A 92 -15.87 -12.93 -6.48
CA LEU A 92 -17.29 -13.29 -6.44
C LEU A 92 -17.49 -14.68 -5.81
N SER A 93 -16.72 -15.69 -6.25
CA SER A 93 -16.76 -17.04 -5.70
C SER A 93 -16.42 -17.07 -4.20
N ALA A 94 -15.40 -16.32 -3.78
CA ALA A 94 -15.03 -16.18 -2.38
C ALA A 94 -16.14 -15.54 -1.54
N LEU A 95 -16.78 -14.47 -2.04
CA LEU A 95 -17.91 -13.82 -1.36
C LEU A 95 -19.10 -14.75 -1.21
N VAL A 96 -19.49 -15.46 -2.28
CA VAL A 96 -20.61 -16.42 -2.22
C VAL A 96 -20.31 -17.53 -1.21
N SER A 97 -19.12 -18.11 -1.25
CA SER A 97 -18.68 -19.13 -0.29
C SER A 97 -18.76 -18.62 1.16
N PHE A 98 -18.27 -17.41 1.41
CA PHE A 98 -18.33 -16.76 2.73
C PHE A 98 -19.76 -16.61 3.24
N PHE A 99 -20.69 -16.12 2.41
CA PHE A 99 -22.10 -15.98 2.79
C PHE A 99 -22.80 -17.32 3.04
N VAL A 100 -22.48 -18.35 2.25
CA VAL A 100 -23.04 -19.70 2.46
C VAL A 100 -22.58 -20.27 3.79
N VAL A 101 -21.28 -20.18 4.11
CA VAL A 101 -20.74 -20.64 5.39
C VAL A 101 -21.39 -19.88 6.56
N LEU A 102 -21.52 -18.56 6.44
CA LEU A 102 -22.17 -17.73 7.46
C LEU A 102 -23.64 -18.15 7.66
N LEU A 103 -24.40 -18.37 6.59
CA LEU A 103 -25.79 -18.86 6.67
C LEU A 103 -25.88 -20.21 7.36
N VAL A 104 -25.00 -21.16 7.03
CA VAL A 104 -24.98 -22.48 7.68
C VAL A 104 -24.73 -22.34 9.19
N ILE A 105 -23.76 -21.52 9.60
CA ILE A 105 -23.48 -21.26 11.02
C ILE A 105 -24.70 -20.66 11.71
N LEU A 106 -25.35 -19.65 11.12
CA LEU A 106 -26.56 -19.04 11.68
C LEU A 106 -27.70 -20.05 11.82
N LEU A 107 -27.92 -20.90 10.81
CA LEU A 107 -28.94 -21.95 10.87
C LEU A 107 -28.64 -22.97 11.98
N LEU A 108 -27.38 -23.38 12.14
CA LEU A 108 -26.96 -24.27 13.22
C LEU A 108 -27.20 -23.65 14.60
N LEU A 109 -26.86 -22.37 14.78
CA LEU A 109 -27.11 -21.63 16.02
C LEU A 109 -28.61 -21.51 16.32
N ILE A 110 -29.44 -21.18 15.33
CA ILE A 110 -30.90 -21.12 15.48
C ILE A 110 -31.46 -22.51 15.83
N CYS A 111 -31.00 -23.56 15.16
CA CYS A 111 -31.42 -24.93 15.45
C CYS A 111 -31.02 -25.36 16.87
N ALA A 112 -29.80 -25.05 17.30
CA ALA A 112 -29.33 -25.31 18.66
C ALA A 112 -30.17 -24.54 19.69
N PHE A 113 -30.42 -23.25 19.47
CA PHE A 113 -31.25 -22.42 20.33
C PHE A 113 -32.69 -22.95 20.44
N ARG A 114 -33.31 -23.35 19.32
CA ARG A 114 -34.66 -23.94 19.31
C ARG A 114 -34.72 -25.30 19.99
N LYS A 115 -33.63 -26.08 19.98
CA LYS A 115 -33.53 -27.33 20.76
C LYS A 115 -33.39 -27.04 22.25
N CYS A 116 -32.48 -26.14 22.64
CA CYS A 116 -32.30 -25.73 24.04
C CYS A 116 -33.59 -25.13 24.64
N SER A 117 -34.27 -24.25 23.92
CA SER A 117 -35.54 -23.65 24.35
C SER A 117 -36.66 -24.69 24.52
N ARG A 118 -36.73 -25.70 23.64
CA ARG A 118 -37.69 -26.82 23.78
C ARG A 118 -37.37 -27.71 24.98
N LEU A 119 -36.10 -27.97 25.26
CA LEU A 119 -35.68 -28.72 26.45
C LEU A 119 -36.04 -27.98 27.74
N LEU A 120 -35.73 -26.69 27.83
CA LEU A 120 -36.11 -25.82 28.96
C LEU A 120 -37.64 -25.75 29.17
N SER A 121 -38.42 -25.71 28.09
CA SER A 121 -39.89 -25.69 28.19
C SER A 121 -40.50 -27.06 28.52
N SER A 122 -39.81 -28.17 28.22
CA SER A 122 -40.22 -29.52 28.61
C SER A 122 -39.92 -29.81 30.09
N GLU A 123 -38.86 -29.20 30.63
CA GLU A 123 -38.50 -29.34 32.04
C GLU A 123 -39.51 -28.62 32.94
N LYS A 124 -39.97 -27.41 32.55
CA LYS A 124 -41.04 -26.70 33.27
C LYS A 124 -42.37 -27.46 33.34
N ARG A 125 -42.74 -28.25 32.32
CA ARG A 125 -44.00 -29.01 32.28
C ARG A 125 -43.98 -30.29 33.14
N LYS A 126 -42.83 -30.67 33.71
CA LYS A 126 -42.71 -31.81 34.64
C LYS A 126 -42.72 -31.40 36.12
N VAL A 127 -42.73 -30.09 36.41
CA VAL A 127 -42.64 -29.55 37.78
C VAL A 127 -43.98 -28.96 38.26
N ASP A 128 -44.97 -28.81 37.36
CA ASP A 128 -46.39 -28.57 37.71
C ASP A 128 -47.14 -29.90 37.82
#